data_AF-A0A1M6DF54-F1
#
_entry.id   AF-A0A1M6DF54-F1
#
_cell.length_a   1.000
_cell.length_b   1.000
_cell.length_c   1.000
_cell.angle_alpha   90.00
_cell.angle_beta   90.00
_cell.angle_gamma   90.00
#
_symmetry.space_group_name_H-M   'P 1'
#
loop_
_entity.id
_entity.type
_entity.pdbx_description
1 polymer ?
#
loop_
_entity_poly.entity_id
_entity_poly.type
_entity_poly.pdbx_seq_one_letter_code
_entity_poly.pdbx_strand_id
1 'polypeptide(L)'
;MKKLLYTFVILFVANITFAGELDSILSEARTLKAKKDYTEAIKTFEKYIKLAKNENLKDVYVEIANCNFYLGKKDIAVKYIKKAITDYGFKESDFIYNPAIDAQLSDYALAQVYDELDKLQNRYLATND
;
A
#
# COMPACT_ATOMS: atom_id res chain seq x y z
N MET A 1 41.41 4.67 2.91
CA MET A 1 40.39 5.27 3.80
C MET A 1 39.62 6.42 3.15
N LYS A 2 40.26 7.49 2.62
CA LYS A 2 39.55 8.61 1.97
C LYS A 2 38.62 8.21 0.82
N LYS A 3 39.05 7.30 -0.08
CA LYS A 3 38.21 6.79 -1.19
C LYS A 3 36.96 6.03 -0.71
N LEU A 4 37.10 5.20 0.33
CA LEU A 4 35.97 4.50 0.97
C LEU A 4 34.99 5.50 1.60
N LEU A 5 35.51 6.56 2.23
CA LEU A 5 34.69 7.63 2.79
C LEU A 5 33.84 8.33 1.72
N TYR A 6 34.43 8.68 0.58
CA TYR A 6 33.70 9.33 -0.52
C TYR A 6 32.64 8.41 -1.14
N THR A 7 32.94 7.12 -1.32
CA THR A 7 31.95 6.15 -1.80
C THR A 7 30.79 6.01 -0.82
N PHE A 8 31.07 5.99 0.49
CA PHE A 8 30.04 5.93 1.52
C PHE A 8 29.15 7.18 1.53
N VAL A 9 29.75 8.38 1.39
CA VAL A 9 29.01 9.65 1.31
C VAL A 9 28.13 9.71 0.07
N ILE A 10 28.63 9.29 -1.11
CA ILE A 10 27.84 9.28 -2.36
C ILE A 10 26.66 8.32 -2.26
N LEU A 11 26.88 7.11 -1.73
CA LEU A 11 25.81 6.13 -1.51
C LEU A 11 24.78 6.67 -0.53
N PHE A 12 25.21 7.31 0.56
CA PHE A 12 24.31 7.89 1.55
C PHE A 12 23.43 9.01 0.98
N VAL A 13 24.03 9.96 0.24
CA VAL A 13 23.28 11.06 -0.39
C VAL A 13 22.28 10.53 -1.43
N ALA A 14 22.68 9.53 -2.24
CA ALA A 14 21.80 8.92 -3.24
C ALA A 14 20.55 8.25 -2.61
N ASN A 15 20.72 7.58 -1.47
CA ASN A 15 19.61 6.99 -0.72
C ASN A 15 18.66 8.05 -0.15
N ILE A 16 19.18 9.17 0.37
CA ILE A 16 18.35 10.28 0.89
C ILE A 16 17.50 10.89 -0.23
N THR A 17 18.11 11.15 -1.39
CA THR A 17 17.38 11.74 -2.52
C THR A 17 16.29 10.82 -3.04
N PHE A 18 16.54 9.51 -3.07
CA PHE A 18 15.57 8.51 -3.53
C PHE A 18 14.38 8.36 -2.56
N ALA A 19 14.64 8.33 -1.25
CA ALA A 19 13.59 8.31 -0.24
C ALA A 19 12.69 9.56 -0.33
N GLY A 20 13.29 10.75 -0.52
CA GLY A 20 12.53 11.98 -0.68
C GLY A 20 11.64 12.00 -1.93
N GLU A 21 12.06 11.33 -3.01
CA GLU A 21 11.23 11.18 -4.21
C GLU A 21 10.02 10.27 -3.96
N LEU A 22 10.21 9.15 -3.25
CA LEU A 22 9.12 8.24 -2.88
C LEU A 22 8.07 8.92 -1.99
N ASP A 23 8.50 9.64 -0.96
CA ASP A 23 7.62 10.40 -0.07
C ASP A 23 6.80 11.44 -0.84
N SER A 24 7.43 12.12 -1.80
CA SER A 24 6.76 13.09 -2.67
C SER A 24 5.65 12.45 -3.50
N ILE A 25 5.92 11.31 -4.12
CA ILE A 25 4.93 10.56 -4.92
C ILE A 25 3.76 10.12 -4.04
N LEU A 26 4.03 9.62 -2.83
CA LEU A 26 2.98 9.15 -1.93
C LEU A 26 2.11 10.31 -1.43
N SER A 27 2.72 11.45 -1.10
CA SER A 27 2.02 12.68 -0.72
C SER A 27 1.14 13.22 -1.85
N GLU A 28 1.63 13.18 -3.09
CA GLU A 28 0.88 13.55 -4.28
C GLU A 28 -0.36 12.64 -4.45
N ALA A 29 -0.19 11.32 -4.35
CA ALA A 29 -1.30 10.37 -4.47
C ALA A 29 -2.38 10.62 -3.42
N ARG A 30 -1.99 10.88 -2.17
CA ARG A 30 -2.92 11.21 -1.07
C ARG A 30 -3.61 12.55 -1.27
N THR A 31 -2.91 13.53 -1.84
CA THR A 31 -3.50 14.83 -2.21
C THR A 31 -4.55 14.67 -3.30
N LEU A 32 -4.27 13.88 -4.34
CA LEU A 32 -5.22 13.55 -5.40
C LEU A 32 -6.45 12.81 -4.82
N LYS A 33 -6.23 11.83 -3.94
CA LYS A 33 -7.30 11.13 -3.21
C LYS A 33 -8.18 12.10 -2.42
N ALA A 34 -7.58 13.04 -1.67
CA ALA A 34 -8.31 14.05 -0.89
C ALA A 34 -9.13 15.00 -1.78
N LYS A 35 -8.65 15.29 -2.99
CA LYS A 35 -9.38 16.04 -4.03
C LYS A 35 -10.43 15.20 -4.77
N LYS A 36 -10.59 13.92 -4.41
CA LYS A 36 -11.47 12.94 -5.06
C LYS A 36 -11.09 12.62 -6.50
N ASP A 37 -9.87 12.94 -6.91
CA ASP A 37 -9.31 12.52 -8.19
C ASP A 37 -8.77 11.08 -8.07
N TYR A 38 -9.69 10.14 -7.86
CA TYR A 38 -9.36 8.76 -7.53
C TYR A 38 -8.63 8.04 -8.67
N THR A 39 -8.90 8.40 -9.92
CA THR A 39 -8.24 7.77 -11.06
C THR A 39 -6.77 8.14 -11.11
N GLU A 40 -6.44 9.43 -10.94
CA GLU A 40 -5.05 9.87 -10.92
C GLU A 40 -4.34 9.42 -9.64
N ALA A 41 -5.03 9.45 -8.48
CA ALA A 41 -4.49 8.92 -7.23
C ALA A 41 -4.05 7.45 -7.37
N ILE A 42 -4.85 6.59 -8.00
CA ILE A 42 -4.50 5.18 -8.25
C ILE A 42 -3.23 5.08 -9.09
N LYS A 43 -3.12 5.84 -10.19
CA LYS A 43 -1.91 5.81 -11.03
C LYS A 43 -0.67 6.22 -10.25
N THR A 44 -0.79 7.24 -9.40
CA THR A 44 0.33 7.73 -8.58
C THR A 44 0.71 6.73 -7.48
N PHE A 45 -0.25 6.08 -6.82
CA PHE A 45 0.04 4.98 -5.90
C PHE A 45 0.70 3.78 -6.61
N GLU A 46 0.26 3.42 -7.82
CA GLU A 46 0.89 2.36 -8.60
C GLU A 46 2.31 2.72 -9.06
N LYS A 47 2.58 4.00 -9.34
CA LYS A 47 3.93 4.51 -9.57
C LYS A 47 4.79 4.32 -8.32
N TYR A 48 4.28 4.67 -7.14
CA TYR A 48 4.97 4.46 -5.87
C TYR A 48 5.33 2.99 -5.66
N ILE A 49 4.37 2.07 -5.80
CA ILE A 49 4.59 0.62 -5.67
C ILE A 49 5.72 0.12 -6.57
N LYS A 50 5.81 0.60 -7.81
CA LYS A 50 6.87 0.20 -8.76
C LYS A 50 8.26 0.64 -8.32
N LEU A 51 8.37 1.73 -7.58
CA LEU A 51 9.65 2.33 -7.18
C LEU A 51 10.09 1.88 -5.79
N ALA A 52 9.15 1.63 -4.87
CA ALA A 52 9.43 1.40 -3.46
C ALA A 52 10.18 0.09 -3.15
N LYS A 53 10.15 -0.91 -4.05
CA LYS A 53 10.88 -2.20 -4.11
C LYS A 53 10.96 -3.11 -2.86
N ASN A 54 11.02 -2.60 -1.62
CA ASN A 54 11.11 -3.34 -0.35
C ASN A 54 10.32 -2.69 0.80
N GLU A 55 9.52 -1.65 0.52
CA GLU A 55 8.72 -1.03 1.58
C GLU A 55 7.48 -1.85 1.92
N ASN A 56 6.97 -1.66 3.15
CA ASN A 56 5.68 -2.20 3.53
C ASN A 56 4.57 -1.45 2.77
N LEU A 57 4.03 -2.09 1.73
CA LEU A 57 3.00 -1.51 0.88
C LEU A 57 1.58 -1.77 1.38
N LYS A 58 1.39 -2.39 2.56
CA LYS A 58 0.08 -2.76 3.11
C LYS A 58 -0.94 -1.62 2.99
N ASP A 59 -0.60 -0.46 3.54
CA ASP A 59 -1.51 0.67 3.57
C ASP A 59 -1.70 1.29 2.18
N VAL A 60 -0.70 1.22 1.30
CA VAL A 60 -0.82 1.71 -0.09
C VAL A 60 -1.84 0.87 -0.86
N TYR A 61 -1.84 -0.46 -0.69
CA TYR A 61 -2.85 -1.33 -1.30
C TYR A 61 -4.26 -1.03 -0.76
N VAL A 62 -4.38 -0.72 0.55
CA VAL A 62 -5.64 -0.29 1.16
C VAL A 62 -6.10 1.07 0.60
N GLU A 63 -5.19 2.03 0.42
CA GLU A 63 -5.53 3.33 -0.16
C GLU A 63 -5.99 3.23 -1.62
N ILE A 64 -5.39 2.35 -2.42
CA ILE A 64 -5.87 2.03 -3.78
C ILE A 64 -7.24 1.36 -3.73
N ALA A 65 -7.48 0.48 -2.75
CA ALA A 65 -8.77 -0.16 -2.57
C ALA A 65 -9.88 0.87 -2.29
N ASN A 66 -9.63 1.85 -1.40
CA ASN A 66 -10.57 2.96 -1.15
C ASN A 66 -10.90 3.72 -2.43
N CYS A 67 -9.89 4.07 -3.23
CA CYS A 67 -10.09 4.79 -4.48
C CYS A 67 -10.99 4.00 -5.44
N ASN A 68 -10.75 2.69 -5.58
CA ASN A 68 -11.60 1.83 -6.41
C ASN A 68 -13.02 1.69 -5.85
N PHE A 69 -13.18 1.63 -4.54
CA PHE A 69 -14.49 1.58 -3.89
C PHE A 69 -15.31 2.85 -4.17
N TYR A 70 -14.71 4.03 -4.04
CA TYR A 70 -15.37 5.30 -4.36
C TYR A 70 -15.67 5.47 -5.86
N LEU A 71 -14.90 4.81 -6.74
CA LEU A 71 -15.20 4.73 -8.17
C LEU A 71 -16.31 3.70 -8.50
N GLY A 72 -16.90 3.04 -7.50
CA GLY A 72 -17.91 2.00 -7.68
C GLY A 72 -17.36 0.65 -8.13
N LYS A 73 -16.02 0.50 -8.21
CA LYS A 73 -15.33 -0.70 -8.66
C LYS A 73 -15.08 -1.66 -7.49
N LYS A 74 -16.16 -2.09 -6.84
CA LYS A 74 -16.11 -2.86 -5.58
C LYS A 74 -15.31 -4.16 -5.68
N ASP A 75 -15.45 -4.90 -6.78
CA ASP A 75 -14.70 -6.15 -6.98
C ASP A 75 -13.19 -5.92 -7.05
N ILE A 76 -12.79 -4.81 -7.69
CA ILE A 76 -11.38 -4.41 -7.77
C ILE A 76 -10.89 -3.98 -6.38
N ALA A 77 -11.68 -3.22 -5.63
CA ALA A 77 -11.32 -2.83 -4.26
C ALA A 77 -11.06 -4.06 -3.38
N VAL A 78 -11.96 -5.05 -3.39
CA VAL A 78 -11.78 -6.32 -2.66
C VAL A 78 -10.53 -7.06 -3.12
N LYS A 79 -10.21 -7.06 -4.42
CA LYS A 79 -8.98 -7.66 -4.93
C LYS A 79 -7.72 -7.00 -4.35
N TYR A 80 -7.69 -5.68 -4.18
CA TYR A 80 -6.57 -4.99 -3.53
C TYR A 80 -6.50 -5.28 -2.03
N ILE A 81 -7.64 -5.41 -1.33
CA ILE A 81 -7.66 -5.88 0.06
C ILE A 81 -7.10 -7.30 0.18
N LYS A 82 -7.52 -8.23 -0.69
CA LYS A 82 -6.97 -9.59 -0.71
C LYS A 82 -5.46 -9.60 -0.90
N LYS A 83 -4.91 -8.74 -1.77
CA LYS A 83 -3.45 -8.56 -1.90
C LYS A 83 -2.81 -8.00 -0.65
N ALA A 84 -3.42 -7.00 -0.01
CA ALA A 84 -2.91 -6.48 1.26
C ALA A 84 -2.84 -7.57 2.34
N ILE A 85 -3.81 -8.50 2.36
CA ILE A 85 -3.82 -9.66 3.25
C ILE A 85 -2.71 -10.65 2.87
N THR A 86 -2.70 -11.13 1.62
CA THR A 86 -1.84 -12.25 1.21
C THR A 86 -0.37 -11.87 1.08
N ASP A 87 -0.08 -10.63 0.71
CA ASP A 87 1.28 -10.21 0.33
C ASP A 87 1.90 -9.32 1.43
N TYR A 88 1.08 -8.67 2.27
CA TYR A 88 1.54 -7.68 3.25
C TYR A 88 0.97 -7.84 4.66
N GLY A 89 0.28 -8.94 4.95
CA GLY A 89 -0.14 -9.29 6.31
C GLY A 89 -1.25 -8.41 6.89
N PHE A 90 -2.11 -7.84 6.04
CA PHE A 90 -3.36 -7.22 6.51
C PHE A 90 -4.24 -8.27 7.20
N LYS A 91 -4.63 -8.01 8.44
CA LYS A 91 -5.34 -8.98 9.30
C LYS A 91 -6.72 -8.49 9.70
N GLU A 92 -7.50 -9.36 10.34
CA GLU A 92 -8.88 -9.02 10.78
C GLU A 92 -8.93 -7.72 11.59
N SER A 93 -8.02 -7.55 12.55
CA SER A 93 -7.95 -6.33 13.36
C SER A 93 -7.67 -5.06 12.55
N ASP A 94 -7.03 -5.18 11.38
CA ASP A 94 -6.76 -4.01 10.53
C ASP A 94 -8.05 -3.46 9.89
N PHE A 95 -9.10 -4.27 9.72
CA PHE A 95 -10.41 -3.76 9.32
C PHE A 95 -10.99 -2.79 10.37
N ILE A 96 -10.64 -2.97 11.64
CA ILE A 96 -11.17 -2.15 12.74
C ILE A 96 -10.24 -0.97 13.05
N TYR A 97 -8.93 -1.20 13.03
CA TYR A 97 -7.96 -0.25 13.59
C TYR A 97 -7.05 0.42 12.57
N ASN A 98 -7.04 0.00 11.30
CA ASN A 98 -6.16 0.62 10.31
C ASN A 98 -6.75 1.98 9.88
N PRO A 99 -6.07 3.11 10.12
CA PRO A 99 -6.58 4.42 9.74
C PRO A 99 -6.63 4.65 8.21
N ALA A 100 -5.95 3.82 7.44
CA ALA A 100 -5.94 3.92 5.99
C ALA A 100 -7.21 3.36 5.34
N ILE A 101 -7.95 2.44 5.97
CA ILE A 101 -9.16 1.85 5.37
C ILE A 101 -10.38 2.74 5.61
N ASP A 102 -11.15 3.02 4.56
CA ASP A 102 -12.45 3.67 4.69
C ASP A 102 -13.43 2.75 5.43
N ALA A 103 -14.24 3.29 6.32
CA ALA A 103 -15.15 2.49 7.14
C ALA A 103 -16.16 1.67 6.30
N GLN A 104 -16.69 2.24 5.22
CA GLN A 104 -17.64 1.53 4.37
C GLN A 104 -16.95 0.44 3.54
N LEU A 105 -15.73 0.72 3.05
CA LEU A 105 -14.92 -0.32 2.43
C LEU A 105 -14.59 -1.42 3.43
N SER A 106 -14.27 -1.07 4.67
CA SER A 106 -13.91 -2.03 5.71
C SER A 106 -15.03 -3.04 5.95
N ASP A 107 -16.23 -2.55 6.25
CA ASP A 107 -17.42 -3.38 6.48
C ASP A 107 -17.71 -4.28 5.27
N TYR A 108 -17.69 -3.67 4.07
CA TYR A 108 -17.96 -4.40 2.84
C TYR A 108 -16.91 -5.47 2.56
N ALA A 109 -15.63 -5.11 2.60
CA ALA A 109 -14.54 -6.01 2.24
C ALA A 109 -14.38 -7.14 3.27
N LEU A 110 -14.55 -6.86 4.57
CA LEU A 110 -14.54 -7.90 5.60
C LEU A 110 -15.61 -8.96 5.31
N ALA A 111 -16.85 -8.54 5.03
CA ALA A 111 -17.93 -9.47 4.68
C ALA A 111 -17.63 -10.31 3.43
N GLN A 112 -16.84 -9.79 2.47
CA GLN A 112 -16.47 -10.51 1.25
C GLN A 112 -15.30 -11.50 1.45
N VAL A 113 -14.46 -11.30 2.46
CA VAL A 113 -13.25 -12.13 2.67
C VAL A 113 -13.32 -12.99 3.91
N TYR A 114 -14.32 -12.80 4.78
CA TYR A 114 -14.40 -13.43 6.10
C TYR A 114 -14.20 -14.95 6.05
N ASP A 115 -14.97 -15.64 5.22
CA ASP A 115 -14.93 -17.12 5.11
C ASP A 115 -13.58 -17.67 4.63
N GLU A 116 -12.76 -16.85 3.98
CA GLU A 116 -11.44 -17.26 3.47
C GLU A 116 -10.27 -16.51 4.14
N LEU A 117 -10.54 -15.73 5.18
CA LEU A 117 -9.54 -14.84 5.78
C LEU A 117 -8.32 -15.61 6.31
N ASP A 118 -8.56 -16.71 7.03
CA ASP A 118 -7.50 -17.60 7.52
C ASP A 118 -6.64 -18.16 6.39
N LYS A 119 -7.29 -18.58 5.29
CA LYS A 119 -6.59 -19.10 4.12
C LYS A 119 -5.73 -18.03 3.45
N LEU A 120 -6.20 -16.80 3.38
CA LEU A 120 -5.44 -15.68 2.83
C LEU A 120 -4.25 -15.31 3.72
N GLN A 121 -4.43 -15.27 5.04
CA GLN A 121 -3.35 -14.98 6.00
C GLN A 121 -2.31 -16.10 6.04
N ASN A 122 -2.72 -17.37 5.97
CA ASN A 122 -1.78 -18.49 5.91
C ASN A 122 -0.86 -18.43 4.69
N ARG A 123 -1.33 -17.86 3.56
CA ARG A 123 -0.45 -17.61 2.39
C ARG A 123 0.64 -16.59 2.70
N TYR A 124 0.29 -15.51 3.40
CA TYR A 124 1.26 -14.52 3.83
C TYR A 124 2.33 -15.15 4.73
N LEU A 125 1.92 -15.92 5.74
CA LEU A 125 2.85 -16.60 6.65
C LEU A 125 3.80 -17.54 5.90
N ALA A 126 3.26 -18.39 5.01
CA ALA A 126 4.07 -19.33 4.23
C ALA A 126 5.10 -18.68 3.28
N THR A 127 4.94 -17.40 2.94
CA THR A 127 5.90 -16.64 2.12
C THR A 127 6.95 -15.87 2.93
N ASN A 128 6.77 -15.78 4.24
CA ASN A 128 7.66 -15.04 5.16
C ASN A 128 8.33 -15.93 6.22
N ASP A 129 8.15 -17.26 6.13
CA ASP A 129 8.90 -18.29 6.86
C ASP A 129 10.22 -18.64 6.14
#